data_AF-A0A7C7PSD4-F1
#
_entry.id   AF-A0A7C7PSD4-F1
#
_cell.length_a   1.000
_cell.length_b   1.000
_cell.length_c   1.000
_cell.angle_alpha   90.00
_cell.angle_beta   90.00
_cell.angle_gamma   90.00
#
_symmetry.space_group_name_H-M   'P 1'
#
loop_
_entity.id
_entity.type
_entity.pdbx_description
1 polymer ?
#
loop_
_entity_poly.entity_id
_entity_poly.type
_entity_poly.pdbx_seq_one_letter_code
_entity_poly.pdbx_strand_id
1 'polypeptide(L)'
;QWYFQRYVPHLPSAGEIVLFDRSWYNRAGVERVMGFANETQVDEFFNDVPEFERMLVRSGIKLVKYWFSITDQEQQLRFLMRVHDPIKQWKLSPMDLQSRVRWEDYTKVKEEMLQRTNIPEAPWSIVEGNDKKRARLNCIHHLLSQVPYEEVPHEPAVLPERVFNPDYERTVLPKELYVPEVY
;
A
#
# COMPACT_ATOMS: atom_id res chain seq x y z
N GLN A 1 2.70 22.58 -11.23
CA GLN A 1 2.34 21.31 -11.90
C GLN A 1 0.95 20.92 -11.43
N TRP A 2 0.15 20.28 -12.27
CA TRP A 2 -1.16 19.76 -11.86
C TRP A 2 -0.95 18.70 -10.77
N TYR A 3 -1.71 18.74 -9.66
CA TYR A 3 -1.37 17.96 -8.47
C TYR A 3 -1.38 16.44 -8.72
N PHE A 4 -2.30 15.96 -9.57
CA PHE A 4 -2.41 14.54 -9.93
C PHE A 4 -1.33 14.08 -10.93
N GLN A 5 -0.63 15.01 -11.58
CA GLN A 5 0.32 14.72 -12.68
C GLN A 5 1.41 13.73 -12.27
N ARG A 6 1.87 13.73 -11.02
CA ARG A 6 2.89 12.79 -10.54
C ARG A 6 2.36 11.38 -10.26
N TYR A 7 1.04 11.22 -10.10
CA TYR A 7 0.40 9.94 -9.80
C TYR A 7 -0.06 9.22 -11.07
N VAL A 8 -0.49 9.97 -12.09
CA VAL A 8 -0.98 9.44 -13.37
C VAL A 8 -0.01 8.47 -14.05
N PRO A 9 1.32 8.70 -14.09
CA PRO A 9 2.27 7.76 -14.67
C PRO A 9 2.34 6.39 -13.98
N HIS A 10 1.79 6.27 -12.77
CA HIS A 10 1.77 5.03 -11.99
C HIS A 10 0.41 4.34 -12.00
N LEU A 11 -0.54 4.81 -12.81
CA LEU A 11 -1.84 4.13 -12.95
C LEU A 11 -1.66 2.77 -13.67
N PRO A 12 -2.51 1.77 -13.34
CA PRO A 12 -2.39 0.45 -13.93
C PRO A 12 -2.78 0.45 -15.41
N SER A 13 -2.04 -0.35 -16.19
CA SER A 13 -2.45 -0.84 -17.50
C SER A 13 -3.33 -2.10 -17.35
N ALA A 14 -3.83 -2.63 -18.48
CA ALA A 14 -4.64 -3.85 -18.47
C ALA A 14 -3.85 -5.04 -17.88
N GLY A 15 -4.45 -5.70 -16.89
CA GLY A 15 -3.86 -6.85 -16.18
C GLY A 15 -2.93 -6.48 -15.02
N GLU A 16 -2.68 -5.19 -14.78
CA GLU A 16 -1.85 -4.74 -13.67
C GLU A 16 -2.65 -4.49 -12.39
N ILE A 17 -2.04 -4.82 -11.25
CA ILE A 17 -2.52 -4.41 -9.92
C ILE A 17 -1.49 -3.43 -9.37
N VAL A 18 -1.91 -2.19 -9.14
CA VAL A 18 -1.07 -1.15 -8.52
C VAL A 18 -1.57 -0.86 -7.11
N LEU A 19 -0.63 -0.91 -6.15
CA LEU A 19 -0.89 -0.56 -4.75
C LEU A 19 -0.21 0.76 -4.42
N PHE A 20 -1.02 1.75 -4.06
CA PHE A 20 -0.56 3.06 -3.60
C PHE A 20 -0.35 3.04 -2.08
N ASP A 21 0.91 2.93 -1.62
CA ASP A 21 1.27 3.19 -0.22
C ASP A 21 1.29 4.70 0.01
N ARG A 22 0.13 5.21 0.46
CA ARG A 22 -0.33 6.59 0.29
C ARG A 22 -0.60 6.95 -1.17
N SER A 23 -1.32 8.05 -1.40
CA SER A 23 -1.81 8.44 -2.72
C SER A 23 -1.94 9.96 -2.85
N TRP A 24 -2.73 10.42 -3.82
CA TRP A 24 -3.14 11.83 -3.96
C TRP A 24 -3.85 12.36 -2.71
N TYR A 25 -4.36 11.49 -1.84
CA TYR A 25 -4.96 11.91 -0.56
C TYR A 25 -3.96 12.50 0.46
N ASN A 26 -2.66 12.54 0.14
CA ASN A 26 -1.70 13.33 0.92
C ASN A 26 -2.15 14.80 1.05
N ARG A 27 -2.80 15.38 0.03
CA ARG A 27 -3.34 16.74 0.06
C ARG A 27 -4.38 16.94 1.17
N ALA A 28 -5.34 16.03 1.27
CA ALA A 28 -6.42 16.09 2.25
C ALA A 28 -5.98 15.69 3.68
N GLY A 29 -4.82 15.04 3.83
CA GLY A 29 -4.29 14.60 5.11
C GLY A 29 -3.07 15.41 5.54
N VAL A 30 -1.88 14.83 5.34
CA VAL A 30 -0.61 15.36 5.86
C VAL A 30 -0.30 16.76 5.33
N GLU A 31 -0.54 17.06 4.06
CA GLU A 31 -0.19 18.37 3.49
C GLU A 31 -1.05 19.48 4.10
N ARG A 32 -2.35 19.24 4.32
CA ARG A 32 -3.23 20.19 5.01
C ARG A 32 -2.83 20.38 6.48
N VAL A 33 -2.74 19.28 7.23
CA VAL A 33 -2.47 19.35 8.69
C VAL A 33 -1.10 19.97 8.96
N MET A 34 -0.11 19.74 8.11
CA MET A 34 1.25 20.27 8.28
C MET A 34 1.48 21.63 7.60
N GLY A 35 0.50 22.16 6.87
CA GLY A 35 0.61 23.46 6.18
C GLY A 35 1.50 23.42 4.93
N PHE A 36 1.67 22.26 4.29
CA PHE A 36 2.33 22.13 2.99
C PHE A 36 1.41 22.45 1.82
N ALA A 37 0.10 22.50 2.07
CA ALA A 37 -0.90 23.03 1.15
C ALA A 37 -1.72 24.10 1.88
N ASN A 38 -2.08 25.17 1.17
CA ASN A 38 -3.02 26.16 1.69
C ASN A 38 -4.48 25.68 1.52
N GLU A 39 -5.44 26.29 2.22
CA GLU A 39 -6.85 25.89 2.16
C GLU A 39 -7.41 25.93 0.73
N THR A 40 -7.03 26.92 -0.09
CA THR A 40 -7.47 27.00 -1.50
C THR A 40 -7.05 25.76 -2.30
N GLN A 41 -5.79 25.31 -2.16
CA GLN A 41 -5.29 24.11 -2.83
C GLN A 41 -5.98 22.83 -2.34
N VAL A 42 -6.38 22.80 -1.07
CA VAL A 42 -7.12 21.67 -0.49
C VAL A 42 -8.56 21.64 -1.01
N ASP A 43 -9.22 22.79 -1.09
CA ASP A 43 -10.57 22.89 -1.63
C ASP A 43 -10.61 22.57 -3.13
N GLU A 44 -9.64 23.06 -3.90
CA GLU A 44 -9.46 22.66 -5.31
C GLU A 44 -9.28 21.15 -5.42
N PHE A 45 -8.42 20.55 -4.58
CA PHE A 45 -8.25 19.10 -4.56
C PHE A 45 -9.56 18.36 -4.28
N PHE A 46 -10.38 18.84 -3.35
CA PHE A 46 -11.65 18.21 -3.04
C PHE A 46 -12.70 18.36 -4.15
N ASN A 47 -12.61 19.41 -4.97
CA ASN A 47 -13.45 19.55 -6.17
C ASN A 47 -12.98 18.60 -7.28
N ASP A 48 -11.66 18.46 -7.45
CA ASP A 48 -11.07 17.68 -8.55
C ASP A 48 -11.06 16.17 -8.28
N VAL A 49 -10.79 15.72 -7.05
CA VAL A 49 -10.54 14.31 -6.76
C VAL A 49 -11.73 13.40 -7.10
N PRO A 50 -13.00 13.75 -6.81
CA PRO A 50 -14.11 12.87 -7.17
C PRO A 50 -14.25 12.75 -8.70
N GLU A 51 -14.05 13.85 -9.43
CA GLU A 51 -14.10 13.81 -10.90
C GLU A 51 -12.96 13.00 -11.51
N PHE A 52 -11.75 13.16 -10.97
CA PHE A 52 -10.59 12.36 -11.35
C PHE A 52 -10.87 10.86 -11.14
N GLU A 53 -11.38 10.47 -9.98
CA GLU A 53 -11.72 9.07 -9.68
C GLU A 53 -12.84 8.54 -10.57
N ARG A 54 -13.87 9.34 -10.86
CA ARG A 54 -14.92 8.96 -11.83
C ARG A 54 -14.35 8.78 -13.24
N MET A 55 -13.36 9.56 -13.66
CA MET A 55 -12.68 9.34 -14.95
C MET A 55 -11.97 7.99 -14.98
N LEU A 56 -11.26 7.62 -13.91
CA LEU A 56 -10.59 6.32 -13.82
C LEU A 56 -11.58 5.16 -13.88
N VAL A 57 -12.65 5.22 -13.06
CA VAL A 57 -13.66 4.17 -12.99
C VAL A 57 -14.42 4.02 -14.31
N ARG A 58 -14.80 5.13 -14.96
CA ARG A 58 -15.42 5.10 -16.31
C ARG A 58 -14.50 4.52 -17.38
N SER A 59 -13.19 4.61 -17.19
CA SER A 59 -12.19 4.02 -18.10
C SER A 59 -11.93 2.54 -17.82
N GLY A 60 -12.67 1.92 -16.89
CA GLY A 60 -12.59 0.49 -16.56
C GLY A 60 -11.63 0.16 -15.42
N ILE A 61 -10.98 1.14 -14.79
CA ILE A 61 -10.12 0.89 -13.62
C ILE A 61 -10.99 0.63 -12.40
N LYS A 62 -10.80 -0.53 -11.75
CA LYS A 62 -11.37 -0.78 -10.42
C LYS A 62 -10.56 -0.03 -9.37
N LEU A 63 -11.10 1.08 -8.87
CA LEU A 63 -10.48 1.85 -7.79
C LEU A 63 -11.03 1.42 -6.43
N VAL A 64 -10.16 0.92 -5.55
CA VAL A 64 -10.52 0.52 -4.18
C VAL A 64 -9.74 1.37 -3.18
N LYS A 65 -10.44 2.05 -2.27
CA LYS A 65 -9.83 2.98 -1.30
C LYS A 65 -9.97 2.46 0.12
N TYR A 66 -8.84 2.31 0.83
CA TYR A 66 -8.80 1.82 2.21
C TYR A 66 -8.30 2.87 3.19
N TRP A 67 -9.07 3.11 4.25
CA TRP A 67 -8.61 3.86 5.42
C TRP A 67 -8.36 2.91 6.60
N PHE A 68 -7.10 2.75 7.00
CA PHE A 68 -6.75 1.96 8.17
C PHE A 68 -6.93 2.79 9.44
N SER A 69 -7.98 2.49 10.21
CA SER A 69 -8.29 3.18 11.46
C SER A 69 -7.58 2.51 12.63
N ILE A 70 -6.93 3.28 13.48
CA ILE A 70 -6.40 2.81 14.77
C ILE A 70 -6.82 3.78 15.85
N THR A 71 -6.85 3.33 17.11
CA THR A 71 -7.08 4.23 18.24
C THR A 71 -5.81 4.99 18.59
N ASP A 72 -5.94 6.13 19.28
CA ASP A 72 -4.78 6.89 19.78
C ASP A 72 -3.91 6.01 20.71
N GLN A 73 -4.54 5.18 21.55
CA GLN A 73 -3.77 4.28 22.43
C GLN A 73 -2.93 3.28 21.62
N GLU A 74 -3.49 2.69 20.56
CA GLU A 74 -2.74 1.77 19.69
C GLU A 74 -1.66 2.51 18.89
N GLN A 75 -1.94 3.73 18.42
CA GLN A 75 -0.94 4.55 17.75
C GLN A 75 0.24 4.84 18.69
N GLN A 76 -0.04 5.24 19.93
CA GLN A 76 0.96 5.50 20.95
C GLN A 76 1.81 4.25 21.23
N LEU A 77 1.17 3.09 21.41
CA LEU A 77 1.86 1.83 21.61
C LEU A 77 2.82 1.53 20.45
N ARG A 78 2.37 1.72 19.20
CA ARG A 78 3.22 1.52 18.01
C ARG A 78 4.39 2.48 17.95
N PHE A 79 4.21 3.73 18.36
CA PHE A 79 5.30 4.70 18.46
C PHE A 79 6.35 4.26 19.47
N LEU A 80 5.94 3.92 20.69
CA LEU A 80 6.85 3.44 21.73
C LEU A 80 7.61 2.18 21.28
N MET A 81 6.91 1.22 20.67
CA MET A 81 7.57 0.03 20.11
C MET A 81 8.62 0.38 19.06
N ARG A 82 8.40 1.37 18.20
CA ARG A 82 9.38 1.79 17.18
C ARG A 82 10.57 2.52 17.80
N VAL A 83 10.36 3.28 18.88
CA VAL A 83 11.44 3.98 19.59
C VAL A 83 12.38 2.96 20.24
N HIS A 84 11.84 1.90 20.83
CA HIS A 84 12.61 0.92 21.60
C HIS A 84 13.11 -0.29 20.79
N ASP A 85 12.63 -0.52 19.57
CA ASP A 85 13.05 -1.64 18.72
C ASP A 85 14.02 -1.15 17.61
N PRO A 86 15.33 -1.49 17.69
CA PRO A 86 16.34 -1.04 16.72
C PRO A 86 16.01 -1.40 15.27
N ILE A 87 15.29 -2.49 15.02
CA ILE A 87 14.94 -2.95 13.66
C ILE A 87 13.80 -2.10 13.08
N LYS A 88 13.07 -1.35 13.91
CA LYS A 88 11.92 -0.52 13.52
C LYS A 88 12.17 0.98 13.62
N GLN A 89 13.27 1.42 14.23
CA GLN A 89 13.58 2.83 14.45
C GLN A 89 13.61 3.65 13.16
N TRP A 90 14.10 3.08 12.05
CA TRP A 90 14.14 3.76 10.75
C TRP A 90 12.77 4.18 10.21
N LYS A 91 11.67 3.62 10.75
CA LYS A 91 10.28 3.97 10.41
C LYS A 91 9.76 5.21 11.14
N LEU A 92 10.57 5.82 12.01
CA LEU A 92 10.22 7.05 12.69
C LEU A 92 10.85 8.23 11.97
N SER A 93 10.01 9.10 11.44
CA SER A 93 10.42 10.41 10.96
C SER A 93 10.02 11.51 11.95
N PRO A 94 10.68 12.68 11.89
CA PRO A 94 10.21 13.87 12.62
C PRO A 94 8.75 14.22 12.32
N MET A 95 8.27 13.93 11.11
CA MET A 95 6.89 14.10 10.69
C MET A 95 5.92 13.26 11.51
N ASP A 96 6.29 12.01 11.79
CA ASP A 96 5.42 11.09 12.52
C ASP A 96 5.24 11.55 13.98
N LEU A 97 6.29 12.11 14.59
CA LEU A 97 6.20 12.68 15.94
C LEU A 97 5.27 13.91 15.99
N GLN A 98 5.35 14.78 14.98
CA GLN A 98 4.42 15.90 14.84
C GLN A 98 2.99 15.44 14.59
N SER A 99 2.79 14.35 13.84
CA SER A 99 1.46 13.80 13.57
C SER A 99 0.75 13.33 14.84
N ARG A 100 1.52 12.82 15.82
CA ARG A 100 1.00 12.45 17.14
C ARG A 100 0.46 13.66 17.90
N VAL A 101 1.18 14.78 17.89
CA VAL A 101 0.76 16.01 18.59
C VAL A 101 -0.56 16.55 18.02
N ARG A 102 -0.78 16.35 16.71
CA ARG A 102 -1.94 16.86 15.95
C ARG A 102 -3.03 15.81 15.74
N TRP A 103 -3.16 14.83 16.62
CA TRP A 103 -4.12 13.71 16.46
C TRP A 103 -5.55 14.17 16.13
N GLU A 104 -6.05 15.19 16.85
CA GLU A 104 -7.40 15.71 16.65
C GLU A 104 -7.55 16.42 15.30
N ASP A 105 -6.53 17.14 14.85
CA ASP A 105 -6.53 17.78 13.53
C ASP A 105 -6.59 16.72 12.43
N TYR A 106 -5.79 15.65 12.55
CA TYR A 106 -5.85 14.49 11.65
C TYR A 106 -7.23 13.83 11.65
N THR A 107 -7.90 13.78 12.81
CA THR A 107 -9.23 13.19 12.95
C THR A 107 -10.28 14.03 12.18
N LYS A 108 -10.25 15.36 12.34
CA LYS A 108 -11.16 16.27 11.63
C LYS A 108 -10.98 16.22 10.12
N VAL A 109 -9.73 16.30 9.64
CA VAL A 109 -9.47 16.28 8.19
C VAL A 109 -9.82 14.92 7.56
N LYS A 110 -9.64 13.82 8.30
CA LYS A 110 -10.08 12.48 7.87
C LYS A 110 -11.60 12.45 7.67
N GLU A 111 -12.36 12.95 8.65
CA GLU A 111 -13.83 12.95 8.58
C GLU A 111 -14.33 13.77 7.39
N GLU A 112 -13.78 14.96 7.18
CA GLU A 112 -14.11 15.77 6.00
C GLU A 112 -13.72 15.07 4.70
N MET A 113 -12.52 14.48 4.64
CA MET A 113 -12.05 13.75 3.46
C MET A 113 -12.99 12.61 3.08
N LEU A 114 -13.39 11.79 4.06
CA LEU A 114 -14.33 10.70 3.85
C LEU A 114 -15.69 11.26 3.40
N GLN A 115 -16.20 12.32 4.03
CA GLN A 115 -17.47 12.92 3.66
C GLN A 115 -17.48 13.47 2.23
N ARG A 116 -16.43 14.20 1.83
CA ARG A 116 -16.38 14.88 0.52
C ARG A 116 -16.03 13.95 -0.64
N THR A 117 -15.39 12.81 -0.36
CA THR A 117 -14.80 11.96 -1.43
C THR A 117 -15.26 10.51 -1.41
N ASN A 118 -16.17 10.14 -0.51
CA ASN A 118 -16.86 8.86 -0.55
C ASN A 118 -18.02 8.93 -1.55
N ILE A 119 -17.73 8.61 -2.80
CA ILE A 119 -18.71 8.61 -3.89
C ILE A 119 -19.13 7.18 -4.25
N PRO A 120 -20.34 6.96 -4.81
CA PRO A 120 -20.81 5.61 -5.18
C PRO A 120 -19.88 4.86 -6.13
N GLU A 121 -19.20 5.58 -7.04
CA GLU A 121 -18.30 4.99 -8.04
C GLU A 121 -16.94 4.58 -7.45
N ALA A 122 -16.53 5.20 -6.35
CA ALA A 122 -15.26 5.00 -5.68
C ALA A 122 -15.44 5.18 -4.16
N PRO A 123 -16.06 4.20 -3.47
CA PRO A 123 -16.33 4.30 -2.04
C PRO A 123 -15.04 4.11 -1.23
N TRP A 124 -15.07 4.61 0.00
CA TRP A 124 -14.08 4.35 1.04
C TRP A 124 -14.47 3.15 1.89
N SER A 125 -13.49 2.28 2.15
CA SER A 125 -13.62 1.17 3.09
C SER A 125 -12.73 1.41 4.31
N ILE A 126 -13.32 1.42 5.51
CA ILE A 126 -12.57 1.53 6.76
C ILE A 126 -12.12 0.13 7.19
N VAL A 127 -10.82 -0.02 7.46
CA VAL A 127 -10.23 -1.25 7.99
C VAL A 127 -9.83 -1.00 9.44
N GLU A 128 -10.44 -1.74 10.35
CA GLU A 128 -10.09 -1.74 11.77
C GLU A 128 -8.68 -2.29 11.97
N GLY A 129 -7.75 -1.39 12.28
CA GLY A 129 -6.32 -1.60 12.22
C GLY A 129 -5.66 -1.96 13.54
N ASN A 130 -6.40 -1.98 14.67
CA ASN A 130 -5.82 -2.22 16.00
C ASN A 130 -5.12 -3.58 16.08
N ASP A 131 -5.80 -4.65 15.67
CA ASP A 131 -5.18 -5.95 15.44
C ASP A 131 -4.65 -6.03 14.00
N LYS A 132 -3.32 -5.96 13.84
CA LYS A 132 -2.67 -6.00 12.51
C LYS A 132 -2.95 -7.27 11.73
N LYS A 133 -3.08 -8.43 12.38
CA LYS A 133 -3.30 -9.71 11.68
C LYS A 133 -4.71 -9.75 11.13
N ARG A 134 -5.71 -9.39 11.96
CA ARG A 134 -7.10 -9.30 11.53
C ARG A 134 -7.30 -8.23 10.45
N ALA A 135 -6.71 -7.05 10.61
CA ALA A 135 -6.77 -5.98 9.61
C ALA A 135 -6.28 -6.45 8.23
N ARG A 136 -5.17 -7.18 8.19
CA ARG A 136 -4.62 -7.74 6.93
C ARG A 136 -5.57 -8.75 6.29
N LEU A 137 -6.05 -9.71 7.08
CA LEU A 137 -6.95 -10.75 6.58
C LEU A 137 -8.27 -10.16 6.07
N ASN A 138 -8.88 -9.24 6.82
CA ASN A 138 -10.12 -8.57 6.42
C ASN A 138 -9.93 -7.69 5.18
N CYS A 139 -8.82 -6.95 5.09
CA CYS A 139 -8.52 -6.15 3.90
C CYS A 139 -8.35 -7.02 2.65
N ILE A 140 -7.58 -8.11 2.75
CA ILE A 140 -7.39 -9.07 1.63
C ILE A 140 -8.72 -9.71 1.26
N HIS A 141 -9.50 -10.17 2.23
CA HIS A 141 -10.81 -10.77 1.98
C HIS A 141 -11.77 -9.80 1.29
N HIS A 142 -11.85 -8.55 1.76
CA HIS A 142 -12.65 -7.51 1.12
C HIS A 142 -12.15 -7.19 -0.30
N LEU A 143 -10.84 -7.09 -0.53
CA LEU A 143 -10.28 -6.86 -1.86
C LEU A 143 -10.67 -7.98 -2.83
N LEU A 144 -10.54 -9.23 -2.39
CA LEU A 144 -10.92 -10.41 -3.19
C LEU A 144 -12.42 -10.41 -3.51
N SER A 145 -13.29 -9.89 -2.63
CA SER A 145 -14.72 -9.78 -2.92
C SER A 145 -15.07 -8.66 -3.91
N GLN A 146 -14.17 -7.70 -4.18
CA GLN A 146 -14.39 -6.63 -5.16
C GLN A 146 -14.15 -7.09 -6.62
N VAL A 147 -13.49 -8.23 -6.82
CA VAL A 147 -13.09 -8.71 -8.15
C VAL A 147 -13.65 -10.11 -8.35
N PRO A 148 -14.48 -10.37 -9.37
CA PRO A 148 -14.84 -11.74 -9.70
C PRO A 148 -13.58 -12.46 -10.19
N TYR A 149 -13.26 -13.58 -9.56
CA TYR A 149 -12.15 -14.45 -9.96
C TYR A 149 -12.61 -15.90 -9.90
N GLU A 150 -11.96 -16.73 -10.70
CA GLU A 150 -12.16 -18.17 -10.75
C GLU A 150 -10.81 -18.87 -10.59
N GLU A 151 -10.85 -20.16 -10.25
CA GLU A 151 -9.64 -20.97 -10.26
C GLU A 151 -9.19 -21.18 -11.70
N VAL A 152 -7.94 -20.81 -11.99
CA VAL A 152 -7.31 -21.08 -13.27
C VAL A 152 -6.69 -22.48 -13.19
N PRO A 153 -7.05 -23.42 -14.09
CA PRO A 153 -6.43 -24.73 -14.10
C PRO A 153 -4.93 -24.61 -14.39
N HIS A 154 -4.12 -25.20 -13.52
CA HIS A 154 -2.68 -25.30 -13.70
C HIS A 154 -2.32 -26.71 -14.14
N GLU A 155 -1.53 -26.84 -15.20
CA GLU A 155 -0.88 -28.13 -15.51
C GLU A 155 0.16 -28.43 -14.42
N PRO A 156 0.09 -29.61 -13.77
CA PRO A 156 1.09 -29.97 -12.77
C PRO A 156 2.46 -30.09 -13.44
N ALA A 157 3.45 -29.42 -12.87
CA ALA A 157 4.84 -29.59 -13.31
C ALA A 157 5.28 -31.02 -12.99
N VAL A 158 5.35 -31.88 -14.00
CA VAL A 158 5.92 -33.22 -13.88
C VAL A 158 7.43 -33.08 -14.01
N LEU A 159 8.16 -33.35 -12.93
CA LEU A 159 9.61 -33.46 -13.01
C LEU A 159 9.93 -34.75 -13.78
N PRO A 160 10.56 -34.67 -14.96
CA PRO A 160 10.93 -35.88 -15.70
C PRO A 160 11.94 -36.68 -14.89
N GLU A 161 11.94 -38.00 -15.09
CA GLU A 161 13.02 -38.82 -14.53
C GLU A 161 14.37 -38.34 -15.03
N ARG A 162 15.36 -38.33 -14.14
CA ARG A 162 16.73 -38.01 -14.51
C ARG A 162 17.23 -39.08 -15.47
N VAL A 163 17.64 -38.66 -16.67
CA VAL A 163 18.40 -39.52 -17.58
C VAL A 163 19.77 -39.79 -16.95
N PHE A 164 19.97 -41.02 -16.48
CA PHE A 164 21.23 -41.48 -15.94
C PHE A 164 22.13 -41.96 -17.08
N ASN A 165 23.30 -41.35 -17.23
CA ASN A 165 24.35 -41.87 -18.09
C ASN A 165 25.34 -42.68 -17.23
N PRO A 166 25.39 -44.03 -17.37
CA PRO A 166 26.30 -44.86 -16.60
C PRO A 166 27.77 -44.58 -16.92
N ASP A 167 28.07 -44.05 -18.10
CA ASP A 167 29.43 -43.75 -18.55
C ASP A 167 29.91 -42.36 -18.10
N TYR A 168 29.06 -41.58 -17.41
CA TYR A 168 29.42 -40.26 -16.92
C TYR A 168 29.88 -40.31 -15.46
N GLU A 169 31.18 -40.13 -15.26
CA GLU A 169 31.75 -39.79 -13.96
C GLU A 169 32.04 -38.30 -13.87
N ARG A 170 31.56 -37.66 -12.80
CA ARG A 170 31.84 -36.24 -12.55
C ARG A 170 33.32 -36.08 -12.21
N THR A 171 34.07 -35.40 -13.06
CA THR A 171 35.47 -35.05 -12.78
C THR A 171 35.55 -34.10 -11.59
N VAL A 172 36.52 -34.32 -10.70
CA VAL A 172 36.88 -33.34 -9.68
C VAL A 172 37.50 -32.13 -10.38
N LEU A 173 36.90 -30.95 -10.22
CA LEU A 173 37.43 -29.73 -10.82
C LEU A 173 38.59 -29.15 -9.97
N PRO A 174 39.50 -28.37 -10.57
CA PRO A 174 40.57 -27.69 -9.84
C PRO A 174 40.06 -26.82 -8.70
N LYS A 175 40.79 -26.77 -7.57
CA LYS A 175 40.38 -26.06 -6.36
C LYS A 175 40.29 -24.54 -6.56
N GLU A 176 41.02 -23.99 -7.51
CA GLU A 176 41.06 -22.56 -7.85
C GLU A 176 39.74 -22.07 -8.46
N LEU A 177 38.92 -23.00 -8.98
CA LEU A 177 37.59 -22.68 -9.50
C LEU A 177 36.53 -22.57 -8.39
N TYR A 178 36.85 -23.04 -7.19
CA TYR A 178 35.96 -22.96 -6.04
C TYR A 178 36.27 -21.72 -5.22
N VAL A 179 35.23 -21.01 -4.82
CA VAL A 179 35.37 -19.93 -3.85
C VAL A 179 35.89 -20.52 -2.54
N PRO A 180 36.95 -19.96 -1.93
CA PRO A 180 37.44 -20.44 -0.64
C PRO A 180 36.31 -20.46 0.39
N GLU A 181 36.08 -21.62 1.03
CA GLU A 181 35.18 -21.71 2.17
C GLU A 181 35.85 -21.05 3.38
N VAL A 182 35.25 -19.94 3.83
CA VAL A 182 35.73 -19.15 4.98
C VAL A 182 34.83 -19.36 6.22
N TYR A 183 33.69 -20.03 6.07
CA TYR A 183 32.70 -20.28 7.12
C TYR A 183 32.33 -21.75 7.22
#